data_AF-A0A847BFL1-F1
#
_entry.id   AF-A0A847BFL1-F1
#
_cell.length_a   1.000
_cell.length_b   1.000
_cell.length_c   1.000
_cell.angle_alpha   90.00
_cell.angle_beta   90.00
_cell.angle_gamma   90.00
#
_symmetry.space_group_name_H-M   'P 1'
#
loop_
_entity.id
_entity.type
_entity.pdbx_description
1 polymer ?
#
loop_
_entity_poly.entity_id
_entity_poly.type
_entity_poly.pdbx_seq_one_letter_code
_entity_poly.pdbx_strand_id
1 'polypeptide(L)'
;SLSNDLLIVTGALVGSSGAILSYIMCKAMNRNFISVILGGFGGAQGPAAEIEGEQVAIDAGGVASALNNADSVVIVPGYGMAVAQAQGAVSELVRKLRAAGKEVRFAIHPVAGRLPGHMNVLLAEAKVPYDIVLEMDEINDDFPKTDVAIVIGSNDIVNPAAQDDPNSPIAGMPVLEVWKSTVVFVSKRGQGTGYSGIENPLFYKENTRMFYGDAKDSIDSLLPLID
;
A
#
# COMPACT_ATOMS: atom_id res chain seq x y z
N SER A 1 -16.60 40.03 -22.95
CA SER A 1 -15.44 39.27 -22.47
C SER A 1 -15.22 39.63 -21.02
N LEU A 2 -15.09 38.67 -20.11
CA LEU A 2 -15.06 38.96 -18.67
C LEU A 2 -13.76 39.62 -18.19
N SER A 3 -12.70 39.70 -19.02
CA SER A 3 -11.43 40.45 -18.79
C SER A 3 -11.05 40.67 -17.32
N ASN A 4 -11.08 39.60 -16.55
CA ASN A 4 -10.93 39.64 -15.11
C ASN A 4 -9.64 38.91 -14.74
N ASP A 5 -8.64 39.69 -14.36
CA ASP A 5 -7.31 39.18 -13.99
C ASP A 5 -7.39 38.18 -12.83
N LEU A 6 -8.35 38.32 -11.92
CA LEU A 6 -8.56 37.36 -10.84
C LEU A 6 -8.94 35.97 -11.37
N LEU A 7 -9.80 35.90 -12.38
CA LEU A 7 -10.18 34.62 -12.99
C LEU A 7 -9.02 34.01 -13.77
N ILE A 8 -8.20 34.84 -14.43
CA ILE A 8 -7.01 34.38 -15.15
C ILE A 8 -5.99 33.80 -14.18
N VAL A 9 -5.67 34.53 -13.10
CA VAL A 9 -4.70 34.10 -12.08
C VAL A 9 -5.19 32.84 -11.37
N THR A 10 -6.45 32.82 -10.94
CA THR A 10 -7.04 31.65 -10.25
C THR A 10 -7.10 30.44 -11.18
N GLY A 11 -7.52 30.63 -12.44
CA GLY A 11 -7.55 29.56 -13.44
C GLY A 11 -6.17 28.99 -13.75
N ALA A 12 -5.15 29.85 -13.90
CA ALA A 12 -3.77 29.42 -14.13
C ALA A 12 -3.18 28.68 -12.93
N LEU A 13 -3.46 29.14 -11.69
CA LEU A 13 -2.98 28.49 -10.47
C LEU A 13 -3.59 27.09 -10.29
N VAL A 14 -4.91 26.96 -10.46
CA VAL A 14 -5.60 25.68 -10.35
C VAL A 14 -5.18 24.74 -11.47
N GLY A 15 -5.10 25.24 -12.71
CA GLY A 15 -4.68 24.45 -13.88
C GLY A 15 -3.24 23.91 -13.76
N SER A 16 -2.30 24.75 -13.35
CA SER A 16 -0.90 24.34 -13.14
C SER A 16 -0.75 23.33 -12.01
N SER A 17 -1.45 23.54 -10.88
CA SER A 17 -1.45 22.60 -9.76
C SER A 17 -2.00 21.22 -10.17
N GLY A 18 -3.12 21.19 -10.90
CA GLY A 18 -3.71 19.95 -11.41
C GLY A 18 -2.79 19.22 -12.39
N ALA A 19 -2.12 19.95 -13.29
CA ALA A 19 -1.18 19.37 -14.24
C ALA A 19 0.06 18.79 -13.54
N ILE A 20 0.65 19.52 -12.58
CA ILE A 20 1.80 19.05 -11.80
C ILE A 20 1.44 17.80 -11.00
N LEU A 21 0.31 17.82 -10.29
CA LEU A 21 -0.16 16.68 -9.51
C LEU A 21 -0.37 15.45 -10.40
N SER A 22 -1.02 15.63 -11.55
CA SER A 22 -1.25 14.55 -12.51
C SER A 22 0.07 13.98 -13.06
N TYR A 23 1.06 14.83 -13.33
CA TYR A 23 2.38 14.41 -13.76
C TYR A 23 3.10 13.57 -12.69
N ILE A 24 3.07 14.02 -11.43
CA ILE A 24 3.68 13.29 -10.31
C ILE A 24 3.01 11.92 -10.13
N MET A 25 1.68 11.84 -10.20
CA MET A 25 0.96 10.56 -10.15
C MET A 25 1.34 9.63 -11.30
N CYS A 26 1.43 10.16 -12.53
CA CYS A 26 1.84 9.37 -13.70
C CYS A 26 3.26 8.82 -13.54
N LYS A 27 4.19 9.65 -13.05
CA LYS A 27 5.57 9.23 -12.76
C LYS A 27 5.61 8.14 -11.69
N ALA A 28 4.84 8.27 -10.61
CA ALA A 28 4.74 7.26 -9.56
C ALA A 28 4.13 5.92 -10.02
N MET A 29 3.34 5.93 -11.10
CA MET A 29 2.81 4.72 -11.75
C MET A 29 3.72 4.18 -12.87
N ASN A 30 4.88 4.81 -13.10
CA ASN A 30 5.72 4.58 -14.28
C ASN A 30 4.93 4.62 -15.61
N ARG A 31 4.01 5.59 -15.76
CA ARG A 31 3.19 5.77 -16.97
C ARG A 31 3.38 7.15 -17.58
N ASN A 32 3.30 7.21 -18.91
CA ASN A 32 3.32 8.47 -19.64
C ASN A 32 1.99 9.21 -19.48
N PHE A 33 2.05 10.50 -19.18
CA PHE A 33 0.89 11.38 -18.99
C PHE A 33 -0.10 11.36 -20.17
N ILE A 34 0.42 11.37 -21.41
CA ILE A 34 -0.41 11.32 -22.63
C ILE A 34 -1.10 9.97 -22.75
N SER A 35 -0.41 8.87 -22.44
CA SER A 35 -1.00 7.52 -22.46
C SER A 35 -2.13 7.35 -21.46
N VAL A 36 -2.03 7.99 -20.27
CA VAL A 36 -3.10 7.98 -19.27
C VAL A 36 -4.34 8.74 -19.77
N ILE A 37 -4.17 9.91 -20.39
CA ILE A 37 -5.29 10.70 -20.94
C ILE A 37 -5.96 9.99 -22.12
N LEU A 38 -5.18 9.32 -22.98
CA LEU A 38 -5.69 8.64 -24.18
C LEU A 38 -6.16 7.19 -23.92
N GLY A 39 -6.12 6.72 -22.68
CA GLY A 39 -6.71 5.43 -22.28
C GLY A 39 -5.85 4.19 -22.56
N GLY A 40 -4.52 4.33 -22.72
CA GLY A 40 -3.62 3.20 -22.91
C GLY A 40 -3.12 2.64 -21.57
N PHE A 41 -3.60 1.48 -21.15
CA PHE A 41 -2.82 0.63 -20.24
C PHE A 41 -1.60 0.13 -21.00
N GLY A 42 -0.42 0.19 -20.38
CA GLY A 42 0.81 -0.34 -20.97
C GLY A 42 0.56 -1.77 -21.41
N GLY A 43 0.63 -2.02 -22.71
CA GLY A 43 0.34 -3.33 -23.27
C GLY A 43 1.37 -4.33 -22.76
N ALA A 44 0.89 -5.46 -22.21
CA ALA A 44 1.75 -6.57 -21.83
C ALA A 44 2.55 -7.02 -23.07
N GLN A 45 3.87 -6.98 -22.99
CA GLN A 45 4.74 -7.48 -24.05
C GLN A 45 5.01 -8.97 -23.82
N GLY A 46 3.99 -9.81 -24.06
CA GLY A 46 4.14 -11.27 -23.99
C GLY A 46 3.49 -11.91 -22.76
N PRO A 47 3.64 -13.24 -22.61
CA PRO A 47 3.06 -13.99 -21.50
C PRO A 47 3.67 -13.53 -20.17
N ALA A 48 2.81 -13.36 -19.16
CA ALA A 48 3.24 -13.09 -17.79
C ALA A 48 4.09 -14.26 -17.26
N ALA A 49 5.05 -13.97 -16.38
CA ALA A 49 5.82 -15.01 -15.72
C ALA A 49 4.90 -15.98 -14.95
N GLU A 50 5.21 -17.28 -15.00
CA GLU A 50 4.51 -18.27 -14.16
C GLU A 50 4.79 -17.99 -12.69
N ILE A 51 3.74 -18.06 -11.88
CA ILE A 51 3.84 -17.87 -10.43
C ILE A 51 4.03 -19.23 -9.78
N GLU A 52 5.16 -19.40 -9.12
CA GLU A 52 5.50 -20.60 -8.35
C GLU A 52 5.11 -20.43 -6.87
N GLY A 53 4.75 -21.54 -6.23
CA GLY A 53 4.41 -21.60 -4.80
C GLY A 53 2.91 -21.73 -4.53
N GLU A 54 2.55 -21.71 -3.25
CA GLU A 54 1.16 -21.76 -2.78
C GLU A 54 0.86 -20.62 -1.82
N GLN A 55 -0.36 -20.10 -1.88
CA GLN A 55 -0.82 -19.10 -0.92
C GLN A 55 -1.08 -19.78 0.44
N VAL A 56 -0.24 -19.48 1.43
CA VAL A 56 -0.38 -20.02 2.78
C VAL A 56 -1.26 -19.12 3.63
N ALA A 57 -2.44 -19.61 4.01
CA ALA A 57 -3.35 -18.88 4.90
C ALA A 57 -2.85 -18.86 6.36
N ILE A 58 -3.21 -17.82 7.10
CA ILE A 58 -2.97 -17.69 8.54
C ILE A 58 -4.20 -17.14 9.25
N ASP A 59 -4.40 -17.53 10.50
CA ASP A 59 -5.47 -17.02 11.36
C ASP A 59 -5.00 -15.83 12.22
N ALA A 60 -5.95 -15.22 12.94
CA ALA A 60 -5.66 -14.08 13.80
C ALA A 60 -4.66 -14.42 14.93
N GLY A 61 -4.70 -15.65 15.45
CA GLY A 61 -3.78 -16.10 16.50
C GLY A 61 -2.33 -16.16 16.04
N GLY A 62 -2.08 -16.69 14.83
CA GLY A 62 -0.75 -16.72 14.23
C GLY A 62 -0.21 -15.32 13.93
N VAL A 63 -1.05 -14.42 13.41
CA VAL A 63 -0.66 -13.02 13.17
C VAL A 63 -0.36 -12.30 14.48
N ALA A 64 -1.21 -12.44 15.50
CA ALA A 64 -1.01 -11.84 16.81
C ALA A 64 0.28 -12.35 17.48
N SER A 65 0.55 -13.65 17.40
CA SER A 65 1.80 -14.23 17.93
C SER A 65 3.04 -13.63 17.28
N ALA A 66 3.03 -13.45 15.95
CA ALA A 66 4.13 -12.80 15.25
C ALA A 66 4.30 -11.32 15.65
N LEU A 67 3.19 -10.58 15.77
CA LEU A 67 3.21 -9.17 16.19
C LEU A 67 3.68 -9.00 17.64
N ASN A 68 3.26 -9.88 18.56
CA ASN A 68 3.69 -9.85 19.96
C ASN A 68 5.19 -10.19 20.11
N ASN A 69 5.75 -10.99 19.20
CA ASN A 69 7.19 -11.33 19.19
C ASN A 69 8.07 -10.36 18.39
N ALA A 70 7.48 -9.50 17.55
CA ALA A 70 8.24 -8.55 16.72
C ALA A 70 8.69 -7.31 17.50
N ASP A 71 9.89 -6.83 17.24
CA ASP A 71 10.38 -5.55 17.77
C ASP A 71 10.06 -4.40 16.80
N SER A 72 10.06 -4.70 15.49
CA SER A 72 9.83 -3.74 14.40
C SER A 72 8.67 -4.17 13.49
N VAL A 73 7.69 -3.28 13.31
CA VAL A 73 6.49 -3.52 12.51
C VAL A 73 6.26 -2.38 11.50
N VAL A 74 6.11 -2.73 10.23
CA VAL A 74 5.73 -1.79 9.17
C VAL A 74 4.33 -2.11 8.66
N ILE A 75 3.45 -1.11 8.67
CA ILE A 75 2.08 -1.21 8.15
C ILE A 75 2.02 -0.56 6.77
N VAL A 76 1.53 -1.30 5.78
CA VAL A 76 1.33 -0.82 4.40
C VAL A 76 -0.16 -0.69 4.11
N PRO A 77 -0.76 0.49 4.30
CA PRO A 77 -2.18 0.69 4.03
C PRO A 77 -2.47 0.84 2.54
N GLY A 78 -3.56 0.21 2.09
CA GLY A 78 -4.04 0.29 0.72
C GLY A 78 -5.53 0.65 0.64
N TYR A 79 -6.06 0.63 -0.58
CA TYR A 79 -7.46 1.01 -0.82
C TYR A 79 -8.48 0.14 -0.07
N GLY A 80 -8.18 -1.14 0.16
CA GLY A 80 -9.06 -2.02 0.93
C GLY A 80 -9.26 -1.56 2.38
N MET A 81 -8.26 -0.90 2.99
CA MET A 81 -8.41 -0.28 4.31
C MET A 81 -9.46 0.83 4.28
N ALA A 82 -9.43 1.67 3.24
CA ALA A 82 -10.40 2.74 3.04
C ALA A 82 -11.81 2.22 2.78
N VAL A 83 -11.95 1.17 1.96
CA VAL A 83 -13.26 0.55 1.67
C VAL A 83 -13.89 -0.02 2.94
N ALA A 84 -13.10 -0.66 3.80
CA ALA A 84 -13.55 -1.24 5.06
C ALA A 84 -13.71 -0.23 6.20
N GLN A 85 -13.27 1.03 6.01
CA GLN A 85 -13.19 2.03 7.08
C GLN A 85 -12.39 1.53 8.30
N ALA A 86 -11.26 0.86 8.02
CA ALA A 86 -10.44 0.19 9.02
C ALA A 86 -9.40 1.09 9.70
N GLN A 87 -9.27 2.36 9.29
CA GLN A 87 -8.24 3.29 9.81
C GLN A 87 -8.28 3.46 11.34
N GLY A 88 -9.47 3.42 11.94
CA GLY A 88 -9.62 3.47 13.41
C GLY A 88 -9.07 2.23 14.11
N ALA A 89 -9.39 1.04 13.61
CA ALA A 89 -8.90 -0.23 14.13
C ALA A 89 -7.38 -0.34 13.99
N VAL A 90 -6.84 0.09 12.84
CA VAL A 90 -5.39 0.14 12.60
C VAL A 90 -4.70 1.13 13.54
N SER A 91 -5.27 2.30 13.79
CA SER A 91 -4.74 3.27 14.76
C SER A 91 -4.70 2.69 16.19
N GLU A 92 -5.74 1.93 16.57
CA GLU A 92 -5.76 1.23 17.86
C GLU A 92 -4.70 0.12 17.95
N LEU A 93 -4.52 -0.66 16.89
CA LEU A 93 -3.46 -1.67 16.81
C LEU A 93 -2.08 -1.02 17.00
N VAL A 94 -1.79 0.08 16.29
CA VAL A 94 -0.54 0.83 16.43
C VAL A 94 -0.35 1.32 17.87
N ARG A 95 -1.40 1.87 18.48
CA ARG A 95 -1.35 2.33 19.87
C ARG A 95 -0.96 1.22 20.82
N LYS A 96 -1.56 0.02 20.70
CA LYS A 96 -1.24 -1.14 21.54
C LYS A 96 0.20 -1.60 21.35
N LEU A 97 0.62 -1.82 20.12
CA LEU A 97 1.99 -2.27 19.81
C LEU A 97 3.04 -1.27 20.30
N ARG A 98 2.82 0.04 20.11
CA ARG A 98 3.72 1.08 20.63
C ARG A 98 3.72 1.16 22.16
N ALA A 99 2.58 0.93 22.81
CA ALA A 99 2.51 0.86 24.28
C ALA A 99 3.31 -0.32 24.84
N ALA A 100 3.43 -1.40 24.08
CA ALA A 100 4.31 -2.54 24.35
C ALA A 100 5.80 -2.29 24.01
N GLY A 101 6.17 -1.05 23.61
CA GLY A 101 7.55 -0.67 23.34
C GLY A 101 8.07 -1.01 21.93
N LYS A 102 7.19 -1.46 21.03
CA LYS A 102 7.56 -1.85 19.66
C LYS A 102 7.71 -0.63 18.75
N GLU A 103 8.61 -0.72 17.79
CA GLU A 103 8.74 0.27 16.72
C GLU A 103 7.68 0.00 15.64
N VAL A 104 6.71 0.90 15.51
CA VAL A 104 5.62 0.77 14.52
C VAL A 104 5.59 1.98 13.61
N ARG A 105 5.70 1.72 12.30
CA ARG A 105 5.75 2.75 11.25
C ARG A 105 4.79 2.41 10.11
N PHE A 106 4.32 3.42 9.40
CA PHE A 106 3.53 3.28 8.18
C PHE A 106 4.40 3.56 6.96
N ALA A 107 4.29 2.71 5.95
CA ALA A 107 4.90 2.93 4.64
C ALA A 107 3.83 3.33 3.62
N ILE A 108 3.91 4.56 3.12
CA ILE A 108 2.93 5.13 2.21
C ILE A 108 3.48 5.11 0.79
N HIS A 109 2.78 4.41 -0.10
CA HIS A 109 3.04 4.51 -1.52
C HIS A 109 2.36 5.78 -2.09
N PRO A 110 3.02 6.56 -2.96
CA PRO A 110 2.46 7.81 -3.52
C PRO A 110 1.11 7.69 -4.26
N VAL A 111 0.70 6.47 -4.62
CA VAL A 111 -0.55 6.18 -5.33
C VAL A 111 -1.43 5.17 -4.57
N ALA A 112 -1.17 4.98 -3.28
CA ALA A 112 -2.02 4.18 -2.42
C ALA A 112 -3.45 4.79 -2.37
N GLY A 113 -4.46 3.97 -2.65
CA GLY A 113 -5.85 4.40 -2.63
C GLY A 113 -6.43 4.77 -4.00
N ARG A 114 -7.08 5.92 -4.06
CA ARG A 114 -7.86 6.43 -5.22
C ARG A 114 -7.77 7.95 -5.39
N LEU A 115 -7.10 8.62 -4.47
CA LEU A 115 -6.87 10.06 -4.45
C LEU A 115 -5.40 10.28 -4.04
N PRO A 116 -4.73 11.33 -4.50
CA PRO A 116 -3.43 11.71 -3.97
C PRO A 116 -3.50 11.93 -2.46
N GLY A 117 -2.57 11.34 -1.72
CA GLY A 117 -2.54 11.43 -0.25
C GLY A 117 -3.72 10.76 0.46
N HIS A 118 -4.46 9.85 -0.20
CA HIS A 118 -5.66 9.21 0.38
C HIS A 118 -5.35 8.56 1.72
N MET A 119 -4.25 7.81 1.83
CA MET A 119 -3.88 7.15 3.07
C MET A 119 -3.48 8.15 4.15
N ASN A 120 -2.71 9.20 3.80
CA ASN A 120 -2.29 10.24 4.76
C ASN A 120 -3.52 10.92 5.40
N VAL A 121 -4.56 11.23 4.63
CA VAL A 121 -5.79 11.83 5.14
C VAL A 121 -6.53 10.90 6.09
N LEU A 122 -6.68 9.61 5.75
CA LEU A 122 -7.38 8.65 6.62
C LEU A 122 -6.61 8.37 7.91
N LEU A 123 -5.28 8.31 7.84
CA LEU A 123 -4.43 8.14 9.02
C LEU A 123 -4.48 9.38 9.92
N ALA A 124 -4.49 10.59 9.33
CA ALA A 124 -4.68 11.83 10.08
C ALA A 124 -6.06 11.90 10.75
N GLU A 125 -7.12 11.48 10.06
CA GLU A 125 -8.47 11.36 10.64
C GLU A 125 -8.49 10.39 11.82
N ALA A 126 -7.77 9.26 11.69
CA ALA A 126 -7.59 8.28 12.75
C ALA A 126 -6.58 8.70 13.84
N LYS A 127 -6.09 9.95 13.80
CA LYS A 127 -5.15 10.55 14.76
C LYS A 127 -3.82 9.80 14.88
N VAL A 128 -3.37 9.20 13.78
CA VAL A 128 -2.03 8.61 13.71
C VAL A 128 -0.99 9.74 13.72
N PRO A 129 0.03 9.67 14.59
CA PRO A 129 1.11 10.66 14.61
C PRO A 129 1.89 10.70 13.29
N TYR A 130 2.16 11.89 12.77
CA TYR A 130 2.84 12.06 11.47
C TYR A 130 4.30 11.57 11.48
N ASP A 131 4.97 11.54 12.62
CA ASP A 131 6.36 11.09 12.79
C ASP A 131 6.55 9.61 12.47
N ILE A 132 5.48 8.82 12.51
CA ILE A 132 5.51 7.39 12.18
C ILE A 132 4.92 7.09 10.80
N VAL A 133 4.61 8.12 10.00
CA VAL A 133 4.08 7.97 8.63
C VAL A 133 5.17 8.39 7.66
N LEU A 134 5.75 7.40 6.98
CA LEU A 134 6.89 7.58 6.09
C LEU A 134 6.47 7.35 4.64
N GLU A 135 7.02 8.16 3.74
CA GLU A 135 6.86 7.96 2.30
C GLU A 135 7.74 6.80 1.82
N MET A 136 7.37 6.17 0.70
CA MET A 136 8.05 4.98 0.16
C MET A 136 9.57 5.14 0.05
N ASP A 137 10.05 6.29 -0.43
CA ASP A 137 11.49 6.55 -0.61
C ASP A 137 12.25 6.67 0.72
N GLU A 138 11.55 6.92 1.84
CA GLU A 138 12.15 7.08 3.17
C GLU A 138 12.24 5.74 3.93
N ILE A 139 11.41 4.75 3.57
CA ILE A 139 11.25 3.50 4.35
C ILE A 139 11.65 2.22 3.61
N ASN A 140 11.79 2.25 2.28
CA ASN A 140 12.09 1.03 1.51
C ASN A 140 13.40 0.34 1.95
N ASP A 141 14.43 1.12 2.31
CA ASP A 141 15.73 0.60 2.77
C ASP A 141 15.67 -0.06 4.17
N ASP A 142 14.57 0.12 4.90
CA ASP A 142 14.38 -0.44 6.24
C ASP A 142 13.66 -1.79 6.23
N PHE A 143 13.02 -2.18 5.13
CA PHE A 143 12.33 -3.48 5.04
C PHE A 143 13.24 -4.68 5.37
N PRO A 144 14.52 -4.75 4.94
CA PRO A 144 15.44 -5.83 5.34
C PRO A 144 15.70 -5.97 6.84
N LYS A 145 15.42 -4.93 7.63
CA LYS A 145 15.59 -4.91 9.08
C LYS A 145 14.25 -4.97 9.82
N THR A 146 13.15 -5.12 9.10
CA THR A 146 11.80 -5.14 9.66
C THR A 146 11.36 -6.58 9.93
N ASP A 147 10.92 -6.86 11.15
CA ASP A 147 10.48 -8.20 11.55
C ASP A 147 9.14 -8.57 10.90
N VAL A 148 8.17 -7.66 10.94
CA VAL A 148 6.83 -7.89 10.40
C VAL A 148 6.40 -6.73 9.51
N ALA A 149 6.07 -7.04 8.26
CA ALA A 149 5.33 -6.14 7.38
C ALA A 149 3.87 -6.60 7.26
N ILE A 150 2.91 -5.74 7.58
CA ILE A 150 1.47 -6.02 7.40
C ILE A 150 0.88 -5.14 6.31
N VAL A 151 0.50 -5.77 5.21
CA VAL A 151 -0.15 -5.15 4.05
C VAL A 151 -1.66 -5.19 4.23
N ILE A 152 -2.31 -4.03 4.33
CA ILE A 152 -3.74 -3.94 4.62
C ILE A 152 -4.49 -3.43 3.40
N GLY A 153 -5.18 -4.33 2.70
CA GLY A 153 -6.02 -3.96 1.57
C GLY A 153 -5.26 -3.38 0.38
N SER A 154 -4.02 -3.85 0.18
CA SER A 154 -3.17 -3.43 -0.93
C SER A 154 -2.81 -4.60 -1.84
N ASN A 155 -2.46 -4.30 -3.09
CA ASN A 155 -2.04 -5.29 -4.07
C ASN A 155 -0.92 -4.73 -4.97
N ASP A 156 -1.26 -3.86 -5.91
CA ASP A 156 -0.32 -3.43 -6.98
C ASP A 156 0.93 -2.73 -6.44
N ILE A 157 0.78 -1.90 -5.40
CA ILE A 157 1.89 -1.12 -4.81
C ILE A 157 2.90 -1.94 -3.99
N VAL A 158 2.65 -3.24 -3.81
CA VAL A 158 3.55 -4.18 -3.14
C VAL A 158 3.89 -5.36 -4.07
N ASN A 159 3.64 -5.23 -5.38
CA ASN A 159 3.77 -6.32 -6.33
C ASN A 159 5.20 -6.42 -6.89
N PRO A 160 5.96 -7.51 -6.60
CA PRO A 160 7.34 -7.69 -7.09
C PRO A 160 7.44 -7.75 -8.61
N ALA A 161 6.35 -8.11 -9.31
CA ALA A 161 6.32 -8.15 -10.77
C ALA A 161 6.62 -6.79 -11.42
N ALA A 162 6.49 -5.69 -10.67
CA ALA A 162 6.93 -4.38 -11.15
C ALA A 162 8.46 -4.29 -11.37
N GLN A 163 9.25 -5.08 -10.64
CA GLN A 163 10.71 -5.12 -10.76
C GLN A 163 11.20 -6.37 -11.51
N ASP A 164 10.57 -7.52 -11.24
CA ASP A 164 11.07 -8.83 -11.67
C ASP A 164 10.58 -9.24 -13.07
N ASP A 165 9.42 -8.74 -13.52
CA ASP A 165 8.80 -9.13 -14.79
C ASP A 165 8.70 -7.93 -15.77
N PRO A 166 9.57 -7.86 -16.80
CA PRO A 166 9.53 -6.78 -17.78
C PRO A 166 8.26 -6.81 -18.66
N ASN A 167 7.54 -7.94 -18.70
CA ASN A 167 6.30 -8.08 -19.47
C ASN A 167 5.06 -7.66 -18.66
N SER A 168 5.23 -7.41 -17.35
CA SER A 168 4.16 -7.00 -16.46
C SER A 168 3.58 -5.63 -16.88
N PRO A 169 2.24 -5.44 -16.84
CA PRO A 169 1.61 -4.13 -17.06
C PRO A 169 2.06 -3.03 -16.10
N ILE A 170 2.69 -3.40 -14.97
CA ILE A 170 3.24 -2.49 -13.96
C ILE A 170 4.77 -2.48 -13.95
N ALA A 171 5.43 -3.03 -14.98
CA ALA A 171 6.89 -3.05 -15.07
C ALA A 171 7.50 -1.65 -14.92
N GLY A 172 8.50 -1.52 -14.07
CA GLY A 172 9.19 -0.29 -13.70
C GLY A 172 8.41 0.64 -12.76
N MET A 173 7.20 0.27 -12.31
CA MET A 173 6.52 1.00 -11.24
C MET A 173 7.33 0.85 -9.94
N PRO A 174 7.72 1.95 -9.27
CA PRO A 174 8.31 1.82 -7.94
C PRO A 174 7.26 1.21 -7.01
N VAL A 175 7.69 0.35 -6.09
CA VAL A 175 6.80 -0.40 -5.20
C VAL A 175 7.43 -0.47 -3.80
N LEU A 176 6.60 -0.77 -2.80
CA LEU A 176 7.06 -1.05 -1.45
C LEU A 176 7.57 -2.50 -1.38
N GLU A 177 8.85 -2.64 -1.07
CA GLU A 177 9.58 -3.92 -1.15
C GLU A 177 9.38 -4.80 0.09
N VAL A 178 8.12 -4.94 0.52
CA VAL A 178 7.72 -5.63 1.76
C VAL A 178 8.24 -7.07 1.86
N TRP A 179 8.49 -7.72 0.72
CA TRP A 179 9.04 -9.08 0.67
C TRP A 179 10.47 -9.17 1.23
N LYS A 180 11.16 -8.05 1.44
CA LYS A 180 12.47 -8.01 2.09
C LYS A 180 12.39 -8.13 3.62
N SER A 181 11.20 -8.00 4.22
CA SER A 181 11.00 -8.20 5.66
C SER A 181 11.04 -9.67 6.07
N THR A 182 11.25 -9.92 7.36
CA THR A 182 11.34 -11.28 7.90
C THR A 182 10.04 -12.06 7.69
N VAL A 183 8.89 -11.46 7.98
CA VAL A 183 7.56 -12.02 7.70
C VAL A 183 6.64 -10.97 7.11
N VAL A 184 5.83 -11.36 6.12
CA VAL A 184 4.81 -10.51 5.50
C VAL A 184 3.41 -11.08 5.75
N PHE A 185 2.50 -10.26 6.27
CA PHE A 185 1.08 -10.57 6.34
C PHE A 185 0.31 -9.76 5.32
N VAL A 186 -0.49 -10.41 4.49
CA VAL A 186 -1.37 -9.73 3.54
C VAL A 186 -2.81 -9.88 3.98
N SER A 187 -3.42 -8.78 4.44
CA SER A 187 -4.82 -8.71 4.82
C SER A 187 -5.70 -8.31 3.63
N LYS A 188 -6.52 -9.25 3.16
CA LYS A 188 -7.47 -9.06 2.05
C LYS A 188 -8.64 -10.03 2.12
N ARG A 189 -9.76 -9.70 1.46
CA ARG A 189 -11.01 -10.50 1.51
C ARG A 189 -10.96 -11.87 0.83
N GLY A 190 -10.04 -12.08 -0.10
CA GLY A 190 -9.97 -13.31 -0.91
C GLY A 190 -8.87 -13.24 -1.95
N GLN A 191 -8.93 -14.04 -3.02
CA GLN A 191 -7.84 -14.18 -4.00
C GLN A 191 -7.90 -13.21 -5.19
N GLY A 192 -8.87 -12.28 -5.21
CA GLY A 192 -9.03 -11.32 -6.32
C GLY A 192 -7.82 -10.42 -6.60
N THR A 193 -7.73 -9.93 -7.83
CA THR A 193 -6.67 -9.06 -8.35
C THR A 193 -6.82 -7.60 -7.93
N GLY A 194 -5.76 -6.82 -8.15
CA GLY A 194 -5.72 -5.38 -7.90
C GLY A 194 -6.40 -4.57 -9.01
N TYR A 195 -6.05 -3.28 -9.09
CA TYR A 195 -6.57 -2.39 -10.15
C TYR A 195 -5.95 -2.74 -11.50
N SER A 196 -4.70 -3.16 -11.50
CA SER A 196 -3.95 -3.65 -12.66
C SER A 196 -4.55 -4.90 -13.32
N GLY A 197 -5.37 -5.67 -12.60
CA GLY A 197 -5.92 -6.93 -13.08
C GLY A 197 -4.92 -8.08 -13.14
N ILE A 198 -3.71 -7.92 -12.60
CA ILE A 198 -2.71 -9.00 -12.54
C ILE A 198 -2.65 -9.66 -11.17
N GLU A 199 -2.12 -10.89 -11.19
CA GLU A 199 -1.78 -11.62 -9.99
C GLU A 199 -0.48 -11.08 -9.36
N ASN A 200 -0.30 -11.32 -8.07
CA ASN A 200 0.82 -10.79 -7.30
C ASN A 200 1.69 -11.91 -6.74
N PRO A 201 2.93 -12.09 -7.26
CA PRO A 201 3.87 -13.09 -6.78
C PRO A 201 4.20 -12.97 -5.28
N LEU A 202 4.02 -11.81 -4.66
CA LEU A 202 4.20 -11.64 -3.21
C LEU A 202 3.40 -12.67 -2.40
N PHE A 203 2.18 -12.99 -2.84
CA PHE A 203 1.25 -13.84 -2.10
C PHE A 203 1.70 -15.30 -2.03
N TYR A 204 2.70 -15.66 -2.84
CA TYR A 204 3.23 -17.01 -2.99
C TYR A 204 4.65 -17.16 -2.41
N LYS A 205 5.25 -16.07 -1.93
CA LYS A 205 6.59 -16.11 -1.32
C LYS A 205 6.57 -16.85 0.03
N GLU A 206 7.66 -17.53 0.33
CA GLU A 206 7.79 -18.37 1.53
C GLU A 206 7.63 -17.61 2.86
N ASN A 207 7.99 -16.33 2.90
CA ASN A 207 7.84 -15.45 4.06
C ASN A 207 6.48 -14.74 4.13
N THR A 208 5.58 -14.97 3.15
CA THR A 208 4.27 -14.33 3.11
C THR A 208 3.18 -15.25 3.64
N ARG A 209 2.26 -14.69 4.42
CA ARG A 209 1.06 -15.37 4.91
C ARG A 209 -0.18 -14.54 4.59
N MET A 210 -1.25 -15.22 4.18
CA MET A 210 -2.50 -14.60 3.76
C MET A 210 -3.49 -14.55 4.93
N PHE A 211 -3.77 -13.35 5.43
CA PHE A 211 -4.74 -13.13 6.51
C PHE A 211 -6.09 -12.71 5.91
N TYR A 212 -6.95 -13.69 5.66
CA TYR A 212 -8.20 -13.46 4.94
C TYR A 212 -9.29 -12.84 5.82
N GLY A 213 -10.01 -11.87 5.25
CA GLY A 213 -11.18 -11.24 5.88
C GLY A 213 -11.44 -9.83 5.37
N ASP A 214 -12.54 -9.22 5.83
CA ASP A 214 -12.70 -7.77 5.73
C ASP A 214 -11.60 -7.08 6.55
N ALA A 215 -11.02 -6.00 6.03
CA ALA A 215 -9.85 -5.39 6.66
C ALA A 215 -10.16 -4.85 8.07
N LYS A 216 -11.38 -4.36 8.31
CA LYS A 216 -11.75 -3.88 9.65
C LYS A 216 -11.93 -5.04 10.60
N ASP A 217 -12.75 -6.03 10.22
CA ASP A 217 -13.04 -7.20 11.05
C ASP A 217 -11.77 -8.00 11.39
N SER A 218 -10.88 -8.17 10.40
CA SER A 218 -9.58 -8.82 10.58
C SER A 218 -8.72 -8.09 11.61
N ILE A 219 -8.58 -6.77 11.52
CA ILE A 219 -7.77 -6.01 12.49
C ILE A 219 -8.45 -5.98 13.87
N ASP A 220 -9.77 -5.79 13.94
CA ASP A 220 -10.52 -5.84 15.19
C ASP A 220 -10.35 -7.20 15.91
N SER A 221 -10.25 -8.30 15.16
CA SER A 221 -9.98 -9.64 15.73
C SER A 221 -8.57 -9.79 16.32
N LEU A 222 -7.60 -8.98 15.88
CA LEU A 222 -6.24 -8.96 16.44
C LEU A 222 -6.17 -8.19 17.74
N LEU A 223 -6.93 -7.09 17.88
CA LEU A 223 -6.86 -6.19 19.03
C LEU A 223 -6.92 -6.88 20.41
N PRO A 224 -7.81 -7.86 20.67
CA PRO A 224 -7.84 -8.55 21.97
C PRO A 224 -6.68 -9.53 22.18
N LEU A 225 -5.92 -9.88 21.13
CA LEU A 225 -4.80 -10.82 21.16
C LEU A 225 -3.43 -10.14 21.25
N ILE A 226 -3.37 -8.81 21.12
CA ILE A 226 -2.15 -8.02 21.31
C ILE A 226 -1.99 -7.69 22.79
N ASP A 227 -0.86 -8.14 23.33
CA ASP A 227 -0.43 -7.98 24.72
C ASP A 227 0.03 -6.55 25.04
#